data_AF-A0A937R690-F1
#
_entry.id   AF-A0A937R690-F1
#
_cell.length_a   1.000
_cell.length_b   1.000
_cell.length_c   1.000
_cell.angle_alpha   90.00
_cell.angle_beta   90.00
_cell.angle_gamma   90.00
#
_symmetry.space_group_name_H-M   'P 1'
#
loop_
_entity.id
_entity.type
_entity.pdbx_description
1 polymer ?
#
loop_
_entity_poly.entity_id
_entity_poly.type
_entity_poly.pdbx_seq_one_letter_code
_entity_poly.pdbx_strand_id
1 'polypeptide(L)' 'MTEKRNKKKIKRELPPVGTVLTGHFFGEPYEAKIVKDKTRPTGKAIKLHGKVYPSMTAAAKAITKQETNGWRFWRF' A
#
# COMPACT_ATOMS: atom_id res chain seq x y z
N MET A 1 33.63 -13.19 -6.61
CA MET A 1 32.34 -13.79 -7.04
C MET A 1 31.23 -13.14 -6.23
N THR A 2 30.48 -12.20 -6.80
CA THR A 2 29.42 -11.48 -6.07
C THR A 2 28.10 -12.18 -6.35
N GLU A 3 27.65 -13.02 -5.43
CA GLU A 3 26.33 -13.66 -5.50
C GLU A 3 25.24 -12.57 -5.49
N LYS A 4 24.70 -12.28 -6.68
CA LYS A 4 23.48 -11.49 -6.83
C LYS A 4 22.35 -12.26 -6.15
N ARG A 5 22.09 -11.97 -4.87
CA ARG A 5 20.91 -12.45 -4.13
C ARG A 5 19.67 -12.12 -4.96
N ASN A 6 19.16 -13.14 -5.63
CA ASN A 6 17.95 -13.08 -6.44
C ASN A 6 16.78 -12.91 -5.46
N LYS A 7 16.46 -11.67 -5.09
CA LYS A 7 15.32 -11.35 -4.23
C LYS A 7 14.08 -11.84 -4.97
N LYS A 8 13.58 -13.03 -4.63
CA LYS A 8 12.25 -13.51 -5.03
C LYS A 8 11.27 -12.39 -4.65
N LYS A 9 10.81 -11.64 -5.65
CA LYS A 9 9.76 -10.63 -5.48
C LYS A 9 8.53 -11.41 -5.08
N ILE A 10 8.23 -11.44 -3.78
CA ILE A 10 6.97 -11.95 -3.27
C ILE A 10 5.90 -11.14 -4.02
N LYS A 11 5.09 -11.83 -4.84
CA LYS A 11 3.93 -11.24 -5.51
C LYS A 11 2.92 -10.93 -4.41
N ARG A 12 3.09 -9.78 -3.77
CA ARG A 12 2.12 -9.26 -2.82
C ARG A 12 1.00 -8.64 -3.63
N GLU A 13 0.00 -9.44 -3.96
CA GLU A 13 -1.18 -8.99 -4.67
C GLU A 13 -2.00 -8.11 -3.74
N LEU A 14 -2.37 -6.91 -4.21
CA LEU A 14 -3.23 -6.02 -3.45
C LEU A 14 -4.55 -6.76 -3.10
N PRO A 15 -5.09 -6.56 -1.90
CA PRO A 15 -6.38 -7.14 -1.49
C PRO A 15 -7.52 -6.82 -2.48
N PRO A 16 -8.70 -7.46 -2.36
CA PRO A 16 -9.81 -7.20 -3.28
C PRO A 16 -10.24 -5.73 -3.23
N VAL A 17 -10.79 -5.26 -4.34
CA VAL A 17 -11.36 -3.91 -4.42
C VAL A 17 -12.54 -3.84 -3.45
N GLY A 18 -12.60 -2.75 -2.68
CA GLY A 18 -13.58 -2.58 -1.61
C GLY A 18 -13.04 -2.86 -0.22
N THR A 19 -11.91 -3.57 -0.09
CA THR A 19 -11.25 -3.78 1.21
C THR A 19 -10.86 -2.44 1.82
N VAL A 20 -11.25 -2.25 3.08
CA VAL A 20 -10.82 -1.13 3.91
C VAL A 20 -9.57 -1.56 4.66
N LEU A 21 -8.55 -0.74 4.54
CA LEU A 21 -7.26 -0.85 5.20
C LEU A 21 -7.26 0.17 6.35
N THR A 22 -6.96 -0.26 7.56
CA THR A 22 -6.78 0.61 8.72
C THR A 22 -5.31 0.66 9.09
N GLY A 23 -4.78 1.86 9.34
CA GLY A 23 -3.40 2.07 9.75
C GLY A 23 -3.37 3.02 10.94
N HIS A 24 -2.38 2.89 11.82
CA HIS A 24 -2.21 3.81 12.93
C HIS A 24 -0.87 4.52 12.76
N PHE A 25 -0.88 5.84 12.80
CA PHE A 25 0.33 6.65 12.77
C PHE A 25 0.26 7.71 13.86
N PHE A 26 1.29 7.77 14.70
CA PHE A 26 1.39 8.76 15.78
C PHE A 26 0.17 8.80 16.73
N GLY A 27 -0.47 7.65 16.95
CA GLY A 27 -1.68 7.53 17.77
C GLY A 27 -2.99 7.87 17.04
N GLU A 28 -2.92 8.37 15.81
CA GLU A 28 -4.10 8.65 14.99
C GLU A 28 -4.43 7.46 14.07
N PRO A 29 -5.69 7.01 14.03
CA PRO A 29 -6.14 6.03 13.05
C PRO A 29 -6.33 6.68 11.68
N TYR A 30 -5.90 5.98 10.64
CA TYR A 30 -6.05 6.35 9.24
C TYR A 30 -6.75 5.23 8.50
N GLU A 31 -7.71 5.59 7.65
CA GLU A 31 -8.47 4.65 6.85
C GLU A 31 -8.18 4.84 5.35
N ALA A 32 -7.90 3.74 4.66
CA ALA A 32 -7.73 3.72 3.22
C ALA A 32 -8.59 2.63 2.60
N LYS A 33 -9.05 2.81 1.37
CA LYS A 33 -9.89 1.83 0.67
C LYS A 33 -9.26 1.41 -0.63
N ILE A 34 -9.27 0.11 -0.93
CA ILE A 34 -8.82 -0.37 -2.23
C ILE A 34 -9.89 -0.05 -3.27
N VAL A 35 -9.49 0.69 -4.30
CA VAL A 35 -10.32 1.09 -5.42
C VAL A 35 -9.81 0.46 -6.71
N LYS A 36 -10.71 0.28 -7.68
CA LYS A 36 -10.34 -0.19 -9.01
C LYS A 36 -9.78 0.98 -9.80
N ASP A 37 -8.59 0.80 -10.37
CA ASP A 37 -7.93 1.81 -11.19
C ASP A 37 -7.42 1.16 -12.48
N LYS A 38 -8.20 1.30 -13.56
CA LYS A 38 -7.90 0.70 -14.87
C LYS A 38 -6.71 1.34 -15.57
N THR A 39 -6.25 2.49 -15.10
CA THR A 39 -5.09 3.20 -15.65
C THR A 39 -3.77 2.53 -15.28
N ARG A 40 -3.78 1.57 -14.33
CA ARG A 40 -2.59 0.89 -13.84
C ARG A 40 -2.53 -0.57 -14.29
N PRO A 41 -1.32 -1.12 -14.52
CA PRO A 41 -1.14 -2.52 -14.91
C PRO A 41 -1.65 -3.51 -13.86
N THR A 42 -1.73 -3.12 -12.58
CA THR A 42 -2.32 -3.93 -11.51
C THR A 42 -3.85 -3.83 -11.41
N GLY A 43 -4.49 -2.89 -12.11
CA GLY A 43 -5.93 -2.66 -12.08
C GLY A 43 -6.49 -2.19 -10.73
N LYS A 44 -5.63 -1.94 -9.73
CA LYS A 44 -5.97 -1.63 -8.34
C LYS A 44 -5.13 -0.46 -7.83
N ALA A 45 -5.76 0.37 -7.02
CA ALA A 45 -5.14 1.49 -6.32
C ALA A 45 -5.74 1.64 -4.93
N ILE A 46 -5.18 2.54 -4.13
CA ILE A 46 -5.60 2.76 -2.74
C ILE A 46 -6.04 4.21 -2.59
N LYS A 47 -7.29 4.42 -2.20
CA LYS A 47 -7.84 5.72 -1.91
C LYS A 47 -7.66 6.03 -0.42
N LEU A 48 -6.92 7.09 -0.12
CA LEU A 48 -6.67 7.59 1.23
C LEU A 48 -6.95 9.10 1.23
N HIS A 49 -7.84 9.57 2.12
CA HIS A 49 -8.19 10.99 2.27
C HIS A 49 -8.48 11.69 0.92
N GLY A 50 -9.23 11.01 0.03
CA GLY A 50 -9.57 11.54 -1.29
C GLY A 50 -8.48 11.42 -2.36
N LYS A 51 -7.24 11.07 -2.00
CA LYS A 51 -6.13 10.84 -2.94
C LYS A 51 -6.00 9.37 -3.30
N VAL A 52 -5.60 9.09 -4.54
CA VAL A 52 -5.43 7.71 -5.04
C VAL A 52 -3.95 7.40 -5.19
N TYR A 53 -3.51 6.33 -4.54
CA TYR A 53 -2.13 5.88 -4.47
C TYR A 53 -1.92 4.56 -5.21
N PRO A 54 -0.75 4.37 -5.86
CA PRO A 54 -0.41 3.14 -6.58
C PRO A 54 -0.43 1.86 -5.73
N SER A 55 -0.09 1.98 -4.45
CA SER A 55 0.30 0.86 -3.61
C SER A 55 0.18 1.19 -2.13
N MET A 56 0.15 0.15 -1.30
CA MET A 56 0.07 0.24 0.18
C MET A 56 1.22 1.07 0.74
N THR A 57 2.43 0.85 0.21
CA THR A 57 3.62 1.61 0.58
C THR A 57 3.47 3.08 0.23
N ALA A 58 2.96 3.42 -0.97
CA ALA A 58 2.79 4.82 -1.36
C ALA A 58 1.74 5.54 -0.49
N ALA A 59 0.63 4.86 -0.15
CA ALA A 59 -0.37 5.39 0.76
C ALA A 59 0.21 5.59 2.17
N ALA A 60 0.97 4.63 2.69
CA ALA A 60 1.59 4.75 4.01
C ALA A 60 2.65 5.87 4.04
N LYS A 61 3.51 5.97 3.01
CA LYS A 61 4.49 7.06 2.88
C LYS A 61 3.82 8.44 2.87
N ALA A 62 2.61 8.56 2.33
CA ALA A 62 1.87 9.83 2.34
C ALA A 62 1.42 10.25 3.74
N ILE A 63 1.16 9.30 4.63
CA ILE A 63 0.83 9.55 6.04
C ILE A 63 2.09 9.82 6.82
N THR A 64 3.05 8.87 6.76
CA THR A 64 4.22 8.88 7.63
C THR A 64 5.28 9.89 7.22
N LYS A 65 5.21 10.41 5.97
CA LYS A 65 6.25 11.24 5.33
C LYS A 65 7.65 10.61 5.37
N GLN A 66 7.73 9.30 5.58
CA GLN A 66 8.96 8.54 5.75
C GLN A 66 8.88 7.21 5.00
N GLU A 67 10.02 6.56 4.77
CA GLU A 67 10.04 5.23 4.16
C GLU A 67 9.44 4.17 5.10
N THR A 68 8.20 3.79 4.83
CA THR A 68 7.46 2.82 5.64
C THR A 68 7.05 1.60 4.81
N ASN A 69 7.04 0.43 5.45
CA ASN A 69 6.50 -0.78 4.86
C ASN A 69 4.96 -0.75 4.92
N GLY A 70 4.32 -0.38 3.82
CA GLY A 70 2.86 -0.28 3.74
C GLY A 70 2.13 -1.56 4.12
N TRP A 71 2.68 -2.74 3.81
CA TRP A 71 2.06 -4.02 4.16
C TRP A 71 2.01 -4.28 5.67
N ARG A 72 2.93 -3.69 6.43
CA ARG A 72 2.95 -3.78 7.90
C ARG A 72 2.15 -2.65 8.55
N PHE A 73 2.10 -1.51 7.89
CA PHE A 73 1.39 -0.33 8.37
C PHE A 73 -0.13 -0.52 8.32
N TRP A 74 -0.63 -1.08 7.22
CA TRP A 74 -2.05 -1.32 7.02
C TRP A 74 -2.46 -2.70 7.53
N ARG A 75 -3.58 -2.75 8.25
CA ARG A 75 -4.29 -3.93 8.73
C ARG A 75 -5.61 -4.05 7.97
N PHE A 76 -6.00 -5.28 7.62
CA PHE A 76 -7.23 -5.61 6.89
C PHE A 76 -7.56 -7.09 7.06
#